data_AF-A0A920VIC6-F1
#
_entry.id   AF-A0A920VIC6-F1
#
_cell.length_a   1.000
_cell.length_b   1.000
_cell.length_c   1.000
_cell.angle_alpha   90.00
_cell.angle_beta   90.00
_cell.angle_gamma   90.00
#
_symmetry.space_group_name_H-M   'P 1'
#
loop_
_entity.id
_entity.type
_entity.pdbx_description
1 polymer ?
#
loop_
_entity_poly.entity_id
_entity_poly.type
_entity_poly.pdbx_seq_one_letter_code
_entity_poly.pdbx_strand_id
1 'polypeptide(L)'
;MREVPRSLLKGRVVAIPADQHAHKGGMLVSFFGRTHRPTRTPALFAIRTGAPIFLGIALRDPGWRQRYTVLLERIDFQSSGDVDADIRGLTEAHCAALERAVRLAPEQYFWHQKEMEECAKA
;
A
#
# COMPACT_ATOMS: atom_id res chain seq x y z
N MET A 1 -11.66 4.97 -15.02
CA MET A 1 -11.47 4.84 -13.54
C MET A 1 -12.76 4.93 -12.70
N ARG A 2 -13.98 5.09 -13.28
CA ARG A 2 -15.24 5.19 -12.51
C ARG A 2 -15.73 3.85 -11.91
N GLU A 3 -15.26 2.73 -12.44
CA GLU A 3 -15.71 1.39 -12.04
C GLU A 3 -15.20 0.95 -10.66
N VAL A 4 -14.04 1.46 -10.22
CA VAL A 4 -13.48 1.07 -8.91
C VAL A 4 -14.35 1.57 -7.76
N PRO A 5 -14.67 2.88 -7.63
CA PRO A 5 -15.58 3.35 -6.59
C PRO A 5 -16.97 2.68 -6.66
N ARG A 6 -17.51 2.47 -7.87
CA ARG A 6 -18.79 1.78 -8.05
C ARG A 6 -18.76 0.34 -7.56
N SER A 7 -17.65 -0.37 -7.76
CA SER A 7 -17.50 -1.75 -7.31
C SER A 7 -17.40 -1.81 -5.78
N LEU A 8 -16.64 -0.91 -5.16
CA LEU A 8 -16.53 -0.82 -3.71
C LEU A 8 -17.88 -0.50 -3.06
N LEU A 9 -18.64 0.46 -3.60
CA LEU A 9 -19.99 0.79 -3.12
C LEU A 9 -21.01 -0.35 -3.26
N LYS A 10 -20.71 -1.36 -4.11
CA LYS A 10 -21.51 -2.59 -4.27
C LYS A 10 -21.00 -3.74 -3.37
N GLY A 11 -20.10 -3.47 -2.43
CA GLY A 11 -19.54 -4.48 -1.53
C GLY A 11 -18.55 -5.43 -2.21
N ARG A 12 -17.98 -5.06 -3.36
CA ARG A 12 -16.95 -5.86 -4.04
C ARG A 12 -15.55 -5.51 -3.54
N VAL A 13 -14.60 -6.41 -3.79
CA VAL A 13 -13.18 -6.22 -3.46
C VAL A 13 -12.41 -5.73 -4.68
N VAL A 14 -11.46 -4.83 -4.48
CA VAL A 14 -10.54 -4.35 -5.51
C VAL A 14 -9.11 -4.46 -4.99
N ALA A 15 -8.22 -5.10 -5.74
CA ALA A 15 -6.80 -5.18 -5.47
C ALA A 15 -6.04 -4.12 -6.29
N ILE A 16 -5.13 -3.39 -5.65
CA ILE A 16 -4.34 -2.33 -6.27
C ILE A 16 -2.88 -2.50 -5.84
N PRO A 17 -1.91 -2.62 -6.77
CA PRO A 17 -0.49 -2.49 -6.44
C PRO A 17 -0.22 -1.03 -6.05
N ALA A 18 -0.11 -0.78 -4.75
CA ALA A 18 -0.10 0.56 -4.15
C ALA A 18 1.31 1.10 -3.85
N ASP A 19 2.31 0.25 -4.00
CA ASP A 19 3.74 0.47 -3.73
C ASP A 19 4.51 1.06 -4.91
N GLN A 20 3.86 1.20 -6.07
CA GLN A 20 4.51 1.71 -7.28
C GLN A 20 4.58 3.25 -7.29
N HIS A 21 5.71 3.78 -7.79
CA HIS A 21 5.89 5.22 -8.01
C HIS A 21 4.79 5.78 -8.92
N ALA A 22 4.07 6.79 -8.44
CA ALA A 22 3.04 7.45 -9.23
C ALA A 22 3.63 8.62 -10.04
N HIS A 23 3.73 8.45 -11.37
CA HIS A 23 4.22 9.48 -12.30
C HIS A 23 3.44 10.80 -12.24
N LYS A 24 2.15 10.78 -11.86
CA LYS A 24 1.32 11.97 -11.63
C LYS A 24 0.44 11.77 -10.39
N GLY A 25 0.35 12.79 -9.55
CA GLY A 25 -0.58 12.81 -8.41
C GLY A 25 -0.19 11.87 -7.25
N GLY A 26 1.05 11.37 -7.22
CA GLY A 26 1.60 10.68 -6.07
C GLY A 26 1.85 11.63 -4.90
N MET A 27 1.82 11.10 -3.69
CA MET A 27 1.99 11.86 -2.47
C MET A 27 3.37 11.60 -1.88
N LEU A 28 4.07 12.64 -1.42
CA LEU A 28 5.34 12.47 -0.72
C LEU A 28 5.08 11.90 0.68
N VAL A 29 5.66 10.74 0.95
CA VAL A 29 5.63 10.03 2.26
C VAL A 29 7.02 9.45 2.56
N SER A 30 7.26 9.08 3.81
CA SER A 30 8.48 8.34 4.19
C SER A 30 8.31 6.86 3.87
N PHE A 31 9.35 6.26 3.28
CA PHE A 31 9.49 4.81 3.09
C PHE A 31 10.95 4.42 3.38
N PHE A 32 11.19 3.58 4.40
CA PHE A 32 12.53 3.23 4.91
C PHE A 32 13.41 4.44 5.20
N GLY A 33 12.82 5.50 5.79
CA GLY A 33 13.53 6.74 6.11
C GLY A 33 13.89 7.60 4.90
N ARG A 34 13.49 7.20 3.69
CA ARG A 34 13.68 7.97 2.45
C ARG A 34 12.36 8.55 1.97
N THR A 35 12.44 9.63 1.21
CA THR A 35 11.26 10.23 0.58
C THR A 35 10.83 9.37 -0.60
N HIS A 36 9.63 8.79 -0.53
CA HIS A 36 9.01 8.05 -1.62
C HIS A 36 7.70 8.72 -2.08
N ARG A 37 7.25 8.39 -3.29
CA ARG A 37 6.05 8.98 -3.90
C ARG A 37 5.08 7.90 -4.42
N PRO A 38 4.42 7.15 -3.51
CA PRO A 38 3.47 6.12 -3.88
C PRO A 38 2.17 6.72 -4.42
N THR A 39 1.34 5.85 -4.98
CA THR A 39 -0.02 6.21 -5.40
C THR A 39 -0.94 6.46 -4.20
N ARG A 40 -1.63 7.60 -4.19
CA ARG A 40 -2.67 7.91 -3.19
C ARG A 40 -4.04 7.29 -3.51
N THR A 41 -4.11 6.48 -4.57
CA THR A 41 -5.38 5.96 -5.13
C THR A 41 -6.17 5.09 -4.15
N PRO A 42 -5.55 4.16 -3.39
CA PRO A 42 -6.28 3.36 -2.39
C PRO A 42 -6.92 4.24 -1.32
N ALA A 43 -6.17 5.17 -0.74
CA ALA A 43 -6.65 6.10 0.26
C ALA A 43 -7.81 6.95 -0.26
N LEU A 44 -7.66 7.49 -1.47
CA LEU A 44 -8.69 8.27 -2.16
C LEU A 44 -10.01 7.49 -2.34
N PHE A 45 -9.94 6.21 -2.67
CA PHE A 45 -11.12 5.37 -2.81
C PHE A 45 -11.74 5.01 -1.47
N ALA A 46 -10.95 4.71 -0.45
CA ALA A 46 -11.45 4.45 0.90
C ALA A 46 -12.22 5.64 1.45
N ILE A 47 -11.63 6.86 1.40
CA ILE A 47 -12.30 8.08 1.89
C ILE A 47 -13.61 8.36 1.13
N ARG A 48 -13.67 8.11 -0.18
CA ARG A 48 -14.88 8.35 -0.97
C ARG A 48 -15.98 7.33 -0.79
N THR A 49 -15.63 6.10 -0.41
CA THR A 49 -16.59 4.98 -0.40
C THR A 49 -16.87 4.44 1.00
N GLY A 50 -16.09 4.84 2.00
CA GLY A 50 -16.10 4.25 3.34
C GLY A 50 -15.52 2.83 3.39
N ALA A 51 -14.93 2.34 2.30
CA ALA A 51 -14.39 0.98 2.26
C ALA A 51 -13.12 0.87 3.12
N PRO A 52 -12.96 -0.22 3.90
CA PRO A 52 -11.72 -0.48 4.64
C PRO A 52 -10.56 -0.79 3.68
N ILE A 53 -9.34 -0.44 4.10
CA ILE A 53 -8.12 -0.82 3.40
C ILE A 53 -7.46 -2.00 4.11
N PHE A 54 -6.99 -2.96 3.32
CA PHE A 54 -6.16 -4.05 3.77
C PHE A 54 -4.85 -4.05 2.96
N LEU A 55 -3.73 -4.23 3.65
CA LEU A 55 -2.47 -4.63 3.04
C LEU A 55 -2.50 -6.15 2.87
N GLY A 56 -2.41 -6.60 1.62
CA GLY A 56 -2.28 -8.03 1.29
C GLY A 56 -0.87 -8.33 0.83
N ILE A 57 -0.19 -9.28 1.49
CA ILE A 57 1.12 -9.79 1.07
C ILE A 57 1.10 -11.31 0.94
N ALA A 58 1.87 -11.83 -0.01
CA ALA A 58 2.09 -13.26 -0.17
C ALA A 58 3.57 -13.56 0.04
N LEU A 59 3.90 -14.23 1.14
CA LEU A 59 5.26 -14.64 1.48
C LEU A 59 5.46 -16.08 1.03
N ARG A 60 6.53 -16.35 0.27
CA ARG A 60 6.92 -17.71 -0.11
C ARG A 60 7.47 -18.43 1.12
N ASP A 61 6.96 -19.63 1.37
CA ASP A 61 7.41 -20.45 2.48
C ASP A 61 8.82 -21.02 2.19
N PRO A 62 9.77 -20.94 3.15
CA PRO A 62 11.11 -21.48 2.98
C PRO A 62 11.10 -22.97 2.59
N GLY A 63 11.91 -23.33 1.59
CA GLY A 63 12.04 -24.72 1.13
C GLY A 63 10.92 -25.20 0.17
N TRP A 64 9.90 -24.38 -0.10
CA TRP A 64 8.79 -24.76 -0.99
C TRP A 64 8.68 -23.83 -2.20
N ARG A 65 8.76 -24.39 -3.42
CA ARG A 65 8.71 -23.59 -4.66
C ARG A 65 7.33 -23.01 -4.99
N GLN A 66 6.25 -23.52 -4.41
CA GLN A 66 4.88 -23.12 -4.79
C GLN A 66 3.94 -22.89 -3.59
N ARG A 67 4.47 -22.81 -2.37
CA ARG A 67 3.67 -22.58 -1.17
C ARG A 67 3.87 -21.15 -0.68
N TYR A 68 2.77 -20.49 -0.35
CA TYR A 68 2.77 -19.12 0.13
C TYR A 68 1.88 -18.98 1.36
N THR A 69 2.35 -18.20 2.33
CA THR A 69 1.56 -17.68 3.43
C THR A 69 1.05 -16.30 3.06
N VAL A 70 -0.27 -16.12 3.01
CA VAL A 70 -0.90 -14.83 2.71
C VAL A 70 -1.24 -14.13 4.01
N LEU A 71 -0.73 -12.91 4.19
CA LEU A 71 -1.11 -12.05 5.30
C LEU A 71 -2.03 -10.94 4.78
N LEU A 72 -3.15 -10.74 5.47
CA LEU A 72 -4.01 -9.57 5.30
C LEU A 72 -3.99 -8.78 6.61
N GLU A 73 -3.44 -7.57 6.55
CA GLU A 73 -3.44 -6.62 7.66
C GLU A 73 -4.43 -5.50 7.33
N ARG A 74 -5.40 -5.28 8.22
CA ARG A 74 -6.28 -4.11 8.11
C ARG A 74 -5.47 -2.87 8.46
N ILE A 75 -5.56 -1.83 7.61
CA ILE A 75 -4.99 -0.53 7.94
C ILE A 75 -6.03 0.23 8.76
N ASP A 76 -5.77 0.33 10.06
CA ASP A 76 -6.58 1.12 10.96
C ASP A 76 -6.35 2.61 10.73
N PHE A 77 -7.45 3.36 10.64
CA PHE A 77 -7.42 4.77 10.37
C PHE A 77 -8.67 5.45 10.92
N GLN A 78 -8.48 6.60 11.55
CA GLN A 78 -9.55 7.46 12.04
C GLN A 78 -9.53 8.75 11.23
N SER A 79 -10.68 9.08 10.62
CA SER A 79 -10.83 10.31 9.84
C SER A 79 -10.71 11.54 10.74
N SER A 80 -9.92 12.51 10.30
CA SER A 80 -9.78 13.83 10.92
C SER A 80 -10.87 14.80 10.48
N GLY A 81 -11.63 14.46 9.43
CA GLY A 81 -12.62 15.32 8.78
C GLY A 81 -12.04 16.20 7.67
N ASP A 82 -10.72 16.32 7.54
CA ASP A 82 -10.05 16.93 6.40
C ASP A 82 -9.66 15.86 5.38
N VAL A 83 -10.23 15.94 4.18
CA VAL A 83 -10.06 14.94 3.13
C VAL A 83 -8.60 14.80 2.69
N ASP A 84 -7.87 15.91 2.56
CA ASP A 84 -6.48 15.87 2.08
C ASP A 84 -5.54 15.35 3.16
N ALA A 85 -5.76 15.74 4.42
CA ALA A 85 -5.05 15.19 5.57
C ALA A 85 -5.32 13.68 5.73
N ASP A 86 -6.57 13.25 5.53
CA ASP A 86 -6.95 11.85 5.67
C ASP A 86 -6.35 10.97 4.58
N ILE A 87 -6.34 11.44 3.33
CA ILE A 87 -5.66 10.75 2.24
C ILE A 87 -4.17 10.58 2.56
N ARG A 88 -3.54 11.59 3.16
CA ARG A 88 -2.14 11.52 3.59
C ARG A 88 -1.92 10.51 4.70
N GLY A 89 -2.63 10.65 5.81
CA GLY A 89 -2.46 9.77 6.97
C GLY A 89 -2.70 8.31 6.60
N LEU A 90 -3.69 8.02 5.75
CA LEU A 90 -3.99 6.67 5.30
C LEU A 90 -2.92 6.12 4.34
N THR A 91 -2.35 6.96 3.48
CA THR A 91 -1.23 6.56 2.60
C THR A 91 0.03 6.26 3.42
N GLU A 92 0.34 7.11 4.42
CA GLU A 92 1.47 6.91 5.32
C GLU A 92 1.31 5.65 6.18
N ALA A 93 0.12 5.40 6.72
CA ALA A 93 -0.18 4.19 7.49
C ALA A 93 -0.02 2.92 6.65
N HIS A 94 -0.48 2.95 5.39
CA HIS A 94 -0.27 1.85 4.45
C HIS A 94 1.21 1.62 4.16
N CYS A 95 2.00 2.68 3.91
CA CYS A 95 3.44 2.56 3.69
C CYS A 95 4.17 1.99 4.92
N ALA A 96 3.83 2.43 6.13
CA ALA A 96 4.41 1.91 7.35
C ALA A 96 4.09 0.42 7.55
N ALA A 97 2.88 -0.03 7.21
CA ALA A 97 2.52 -1.45 7.21
C ALA A 97 3.33 -2.25 6.18
N LEU A 98 3.48 -1.70 4.98
CA LEU A 98 4.29 -2.31 3.93
C LEU A 98 5.77 -2.44 4.37
N GLU A 99 6.35 -1.42 5.00
CA GLU A 99 7.72 -1.51 5.53
C GLU A 99 7.88 -2.66 6.53
N ARG A 100 6.94 -2.79 7.49
CA ARG A 100 6.96 -3.89 8.46
C ARG A 100 6.89 -5.24 7.77
N ALA A 101 6.02 -5.37 6.76
CA ALA A 101 5.89 -6.59 5.98
C ALA A 101 7.15 -6.91 5.17
N VAL A 102 7.75 -5.93 4.51
CA VAL A 102 8.99 -6.10 3.73
C VAL A 102 10.15 -6.52 4.64
N ARG A 103 10.22 -6.01 5.87
CA ARG A 103 11.25 -6.42 6.86
C ARG A 103 11.17 -7.90 7.25
N LEU A 104 10.04 -8.58 7.04
CA LEU A 104 9.91 -10.02 7.33
C LEU A 104 10.70 -10.89 6.35
N ALA A 105 10.76 -10.47 5.09
CA ALA A 105 11.47 -11.19 4.01
C ALA A 105 11.94 -10.20 2.93
N PRO A 106 12.95 -9.35 3.20
CA PRO A 106 13.39 -8.31 2.28
C PRO A 106 13.82 -8.88 0.92
N GLU A 107 14.39 -10.08 0.89
CA GLU A 107 14.83 -10.78 -0.31
C GLU A 107 13.69 -11.17 -1.26
N GLN A 108 12.44 -11.20 -0.76
CA GLN A 108 11.27 -11.52 -1.57
C GLN A 108 10.58 -10.27 -2.13
N TYR A 109 10.97 -9.08 -1.70
CA TYR A 109 10.38 -7.84 -2.20
C TYR A 109 10.94 -7.48 -3.58
N PHE A 110 10.07 -6.93 -4.43
CA PHE A 110 10.41 -6.62 -5.82
C PHE A 110 11.12 -5.25 -5.93
N TRP A 111 12.41 -5.21 -5.59
CA TRP A 111 13.24 -3.99 -5.54
C TRP A 111 13.55 -3.33 -6.90
N HIS A 112 12.89 -3.72 -7.99
CA HIS A 112 13.26 -3.29 -9.35
C HIS A 112 12.95 -1.83 -9.70
N GLN A 113 12.12 -1.14 -8.92
CA GLN A 113 11.92 0.31 -9.13
C GLN A 113 13.15 1.06 -8.64
N LYS A 114 13.66 2.00 -9.44
CA LYS A 114 14.91 2.73 -9.17
C LYS A 114 14.89 3.43 -7.80
N GLU A 115 13.73 3.96 -7.42
CA GLU A 115 13.50 4.62 -6.13
C GLU A 115 13.46 3.64 -4.94
N MET A 116 13.10 2.37 -5.20
CA MET A 116 13.05 1.31 -4.20
C MET A 116 14.40 0.63 -4.02
N GLU A 117 15.18 0.48 -5.10
CA GLU A 117 16.56 -0.03 -5.05
C GLU A 117 17.45 0.82 -4.13
N GLU A 118 17.24 2.13 -4.15
CA GLU A 118 17.89 3.05 -3.23
C GLU A 118 17.51 2.79 -1.77
N CYS A 119 16.25 2.47 -1.48
CA CYS A 119 15.78 2.11 -0.14
C CYS A 119 16.39 0.78 0.36
N ALA A 120 16.65 -0.19 -0.53
CA ALA A 120 17.24 -1.48 -0.17
C ALA A 120 18.67 -1.40 0.37
N LYS A 121 19.37 -0.28 0.15
CA LYS A 121 20.77 -0.04 0.54
C LYS A 121 20.92 0.72 1.87
N ALA A 122 19.81 1.11 2.50
CA ALA A 122 19.77 1.78 3.81
C ALA A 122 19.50 0.77 4.92
#